data_AF-A0A8K1D0N8-F1
#
_entry.id   AF-A0A8K1D0N8-F1
#
_cell.length_a   1.000
_cell.length_b   1.000
_cell.length_c   1.000
_cell.angle_alpha   90.00
_cell.angle_beta   90.00
_cell.angle_gamma   90.00
#
_symmetry.space_group_name_H-M   'P 1'
#
loop_
_entity.id
_entity.type
_entity.pdbx_description
1 polymer ?
#
loop_
_entity_poly.entity_id
_entity_poly.type
_entity_poly.pdbx_seq_one_letter_code
_entity_poly.pdbx_strand_id
1 'polypeptide(L)'
;MFEITLYEMRRAIARRKVIVLTIISFIFELGIYLAIYLAPSKSLKTLIIPLSPYLWALGALLPQVILIHFLAISISSGSMAEEYEQGTVDYFISKPISRYRFITEKFLGSLILLTLIYVLMIVVAVVMSFVLFGYQKYLFLLPEVIGSVIFSTLVFLNMAFVIGEVLRRSNLSFTISGFVLIASIIITNVLFFVSQFTHNPAYENISIYLPTWGATELPFI
;
A
#
# COMPACT_ATOMS: atom_id res chain seq x y z
N MET A 1 -15.29 3.32 22.55
CA MET A 1 -14.11 4.13 22.16
C MET A 1 -13.58 3.82 20.75
N PHE A 2 -14.13 2.82 20.03
CA PHE A 2 -13.73 2.46 18.65
C PHE A 2 -14.93 2.31 17.70
N GLU A 3 -16.06 2.94 18.03
CA GLU A 3 -17.30 2.78 17.27
C GLU A 3 -17.20 3.44 15.90
N ILE A 4 -16.54 4.61 15.80
CA ILE A 4 -16.36 5.31 14.53
C ILE A 4 -15.32 4.56 13.68
N THR A 5 -14.29 4.00 14.33
CA THR A 5 -13.30 3.14 13.67
C THR A 5 -13.95 1.93 12.98
N LEU A 6 -14.79 1.18 13.70
CA LEU A 6 -15.49 0.02 13.14
C LEU A 6 -16.49 0.43 12.04
N TYR A 7 -17.19 1.54 12.23
CA TYR A 7 -18.06 2.12 11.21
C TYR A 7 -17.27 2.44 9.94
N GLU A 8 -16.13 3.12 10.06
CA GLU A 8 -15.30 3.51 8.92
C GLU A 8 -14.75 2.27 8.20
N MET A 9 -14.32 1.23 8.91
CA MET A 9 -13.90 -0.03 8.29
C MET A 9 -15.02 -0.66 7.46
N ARG A 10 -16.24 -0.79 8.02
CA ARG A 10 -17.39 -1.38 7.32
C ARG A 10 -17.77 -0.56 6.08
N ARG A 11 -17.79 0.77 6.23
CA ARG A 11 -18.07 1.70 5.14
C ARG A 11 -17.01 1.61 4.04
N ALA A 12 -15.73 1.62 4.42
CA ALA A 12 -14.63 1.57 3.49
C ALA A 12 -14.59 0.26 2.69
N ILE A 13 -14.87 -0.88 3.33
CA ILE A 13 -15.01 -2.19 2.67
C ILE A 13 -16.15 -2.20 1.65
N ALA A 14 -17.28 -1.53 1.94
CA ALA A 14 -18.42 -1.50 1.02
C ALA A 14 -18.16 -0.68 -0.27
N ARG A 15 -17.06 0.06 -0.34
CA ARG A 15 -16.75 0.90 -1.51
C ARG A 15 -16.24 0.05 -2.66
N ARG A 16 -16.90 0.19 -3.82
CA ARG A 16 -16.53 -0.54 -5.05
C ARG A 16 -15.05 -0.37 -5.41
N LYS A 17 -14.48 0.83 -5.28
CA LYS A 17 -13.06 1.08 -5.58
C LYS A 17 -12.12 0.26 -4.69
N VAL A 18 -12.39 0.24 -3.38
CA VAL A 18 -11.59 -0.51 -2.40
C VAL A 18 -11.72 -2.02 -2.67
N ILE A 19 -12.94 -2.51 -2.90
CA ILE A 19 -13.19 -3.92 -3.24
C ILE A 19 -12.42 -4.31 -4.51
N VAL A 20 -12.56 -3.53 -5.58
CA VAL A 20 -11.92 -3.80 -6.88
C VAL A 20 -10.40 -3.81 -6.74
N LEU A 21 -9.81 -2.80 -6.10
CA LEU A 21 -8.36 -2.75 -5.87
C LEU A 21 -7.86 -3.89 -5.00
N THR A 22 -8.64 -4.29 -3.98
CA THR A 22 -8.31 -5.42 -3.11
C THR A 22 -8.30 -6.71 -3.92
N ILE A 23 -9.35 -6.96 -4.70
CA ILE A 23 -9.45 -8.14 -5.58
C ILE A 23 -8.30 -8.16 -6.61
N ILE A 24 -8.01 -7.04 -7.26
CA ILE A 24 -6.89 -6.93 -8.21
C ILE A 24 -5.57 -7.27 -7.51
N SER A 25 -5.37 -6.80 -6.27
CA SER A 25 -4.15 -7.06 -5.51
C SER A 25 -3.98 -8.55 -5.19
N PHE A 26 -5.05 -9.23 -4.76
CA PHE A 26 -5.03 -10.68 -4.57
C PHE A 26 -4.81 -11.45 -5.88
N ILE A 27 -5.48 -11.06 -6.98
CA ILE A 27 -5.30 -11.71 -8.28
C ILE A 27 -3.86 -11.54 -8.77
N PHE A 28 -3.28 -10.36 -8.60
CA PHE A 28 -1.91 -10.09 -8.98
C PHE A 28 -0.93 -10.99 -8.20
N GLU A 29 -1.11 -11.08 -6.89
CA GLU A 29 -0.28 -11.92 -6.02
C GLU A 29 -0.39 -13.41 -6.38
N LEU A 30 -1.62 -13.91 -6.52
CA LEU A 30 -1.88 -15.29 -6.97
C LEU A 30 -1.28 -15.55 -8.36
N GLY A 31 -1.45 -14.60 -9.28
CA GLY A 31 -0.97 -14.67 -10.65
C GLY A 31 0.55 -14.79 -10.72
N ILE A 32 1.28 -14.06 -9.87
CA ILE A 32 2.74 -14.15 -9.79
C ILE A 32 3.19 -15.56 -9.38
N TYR A 33 2.62 -16.11 -8.30
CA TYR A 33 3.00 -17.44 -7.83
C TYR A 33 2.69 -18.54 -8.86
N LEU A 34 1.52 -18.47 -9.49
CA LEU A 34 1.15 -19.41 -10.56
C LEU A 34 2.04 -19.26 -11.79
N ALA A 35 2.40 -18.04 -12.19
CA ALA A 35 3.29 -17.79 -13.32
C ALA A 35 4.69 -18.38 -13.08
N ILE A 36 5.22 -18.23 -11.86
CA ILE A 36 6.52 -18.81 -11.48
C ILE A 36 6.44 -20.35 -11.48
N TYR A 37 5.36 -20.92 -10.94
CA TYR A 37 5.19 -22.38 -10.85
C TYR A 37 5.02 -23.05 -12.22
N LEU A 38 4.22 -22.44 -13.11
CA LEU A 38 3.91 -22.97 -14.44
C LEU A 38 4.99 -22.67 -15.48
N ALA A 39 6.09 -22.00 -15.10
CA ALA A 39 7.13 -21.60 -16.02
C ALA A 39 7.74 -22.83 -16.77
N PRO A 40 7.64 -22.87 -18.12
CA PRO A 40 8.05 -24.05 -18.91
C PRO A 40 9.57 -24.16 -19.13
N SER A 41 10.31 -23.07 -18.90
CA SER A 41 11.75 -22.98 -19.15
C SER A 41 12.58 -23.75 -18.11
N LYS A 42 13.41 -24.70 -18.57
CA LYS A 42 14.39 -25.41 -17.72
C LYS A 42 15.38 -24.44 -17.07
N SER A 43 15.81 -23.39 -17.80
CA SER A 43 16.71 -22.36 -17.29
C SER A 43 16.08 -21.53 -16.16
N LEU A 44 14.76 -21.30 -16.21
CA LEU A 44 14.06 -20.60 -15.14
C LEU A 44 13.97 -21.47 -13.88
N LYS A 45 13.69 -22.77 -14.05
CA LYS A 45 13.64 -23.72 -12.92
C LYS A 45 14.99 -23.82 -12.21
N THR A 46 16.10 -23.83 -12.93
CA THR A 46 17.45 -23.83 -12.32
C THR A 46 17.73 -22.57 -11.51
N LEU A 47 17.16 -21.42 -11.89
CA LEU A 47 17.28 -20.17 -11.11
C LEU A 47 16.32 -20.15 -9.91
N ILE A 48 15.13 -20.73 -10.02
CA ILE A 48 14.11 -20.72 -8.96
C ILE A 48 14.44 -21.70 -7.84
N ILE A 49 15.01 -22.87 -8.12
CA ILE A 49 15.35 -23.89 -7.10
C ILE A 49 16.14 -23.32 -5.90
N PRO A 50 17.21 -22.52 -6.07
CA PRO A 50 17.91 -21.92 -4.92
C PRO A 50 17.11 -20.82 -4.21
N LEU A 51 16.19 -20.15 -4.92
CA LEU A 51 15.34 -19.07 -4.41
C LEU A 51 14.03 -19.56 -3.78
N SER A 52 13.67 -20.83 -3.98
CA SER A 52 12.40 -21.42 -3.53
C SER A 52 12.09 -21.24 -2.05
N PRO A 53 13.07 -21.24 -1.12
CA PRO A 53 12.78 -21.04 0.31
C PRO A 53 12.51 -19.58 0.69
N TYR A 54 12.70 -18.63 -0.24
CA TYR A 54 12.57 -17.18 -0.01
C TYR A 54 11.41 -16.56 -0.79
N LEU A 55 10.61 -17.36 -1.49
CA LEU A 55 9.54 -16.87 -2.37
C LEU A 55 8.40 -16.18 -1.63
N TRP A 56 8.26 -16.40 -0.31
CA TRP A 56 7.32 -15.65 0.51
C TRP A 56 7.63 -14.14 0.52
N ALA A 57 8.91 -13.76 0.47
CA ALA A 57 9.34 -12.36 0.51
C ALA A 57 8.93 -11.63 -0.78
N LEU A 58 8.89 -12.35 -1.90
CA LEU A 58 8.45 -11.83 -3.18
C LEU A 58 6.97 -11.38 -3.12
N GLY A 59 6.09 -12.19 -2.55
CA GLY A 59 4.68 -11.82 -2.34
C GLY A 59 4.50 -10.72 -1.30
N ALA A 60 5.31 -10.71 -0.23
CA ALA A 60 5.23 -9.67 0.78
C ALA A 60 5.67 -8.28 0.27
N LEU A 61 6.70 -8.22 -0.58
CA LEU A 61 7.34 -6.97 -1.00
C LEU A 61 6.86 -6.47 -2.37
N LEU A 62 6.59 -7.34 -3.35
CA LEU A 62 6.22 -6.84 -4.70
C LEU A 62 4.96 -5.96 -4.73
N PRO A 63 3.86 -6.30 -4.02
CA PRO A 63 2.66 -5.46 -4.02
C PRO A 63 2.92 -4.08 -3.41
N GLN A 64 3.96 -3.93 -2.59
CA GLN A 64 4.29 -2.67 -1.93
C GLN A 64 4.61 -1.56 -2.92
N VAL A 65 5.19 -1.85 -4.09
CA VAL A 65 5.71 -0.80 -4.98
C VAL A 65 4.58 0.12 -5.46
N ILE A 66 3.40 -0.44 -5.76
CA ILE A 66 2.29 0.29 -6.38
C ILE A 66 0.95 -0.05 -5.72
N LEU A 67 0.62 -1.33 -5.61
CA LEU A 67 -0.74 -1.79 -5.28
C LEU A 67 -1.16 -1.40 -3.86
N ILE A 68 -0.29 -1.62 -2.87
CA ILE A 68 -0.60 -1.29 -1.48
C ILE A 68 -0.70 0.23 -1.30
N HIS A 69 0.12 1.01 -2.00
CA HIS A 69 0.01 2.47 -1.99
C HIS A 69 -1.30 2.95 -2.61
N PHE A 70 -1.74 2.37 -3.73
CA PHE A 70 -3.05 2.68 -4.31
C PHE A 70 -4.23 2.26 -3.42
N LEU A 71 -4.11 1.13 -2.70
CA LEU A 71 -5.09 0.74 -1.69
C LEU A 71 -5.14 1.76 -0.55
N ALA A 72 -3.99 2.17 -0.03
CA ALA A 72 -3.88 3.19 1.01
C ALA A 72 -4.55 4.50 0.59
N ILE A 73 -4.24 4.96 -0.64
CA ILE A 73 -4.85 6.16 -1.24
C ILE A 73 -6.36 5.98 -1.37
N SER A 74 -6.83 4.85 -1.91
CA SER A 74 -8.26 4.61 -2.12
C SER A 74 -9.07 4.52 -0.82
N ILE A 75 -8.49 3.95 0.23
CA ILE A 75 -9.17 3.84 1.53
C ILE A 75 -9.21 5.23 2.18
N SER A 76 -8.09 5.95 2.14
CA SER A 76 -7.94 7.22 2.84
C SER A 76 -8.64 8.38 2.16
N SER A 77 -8.60 8.47 0.82
CA SER A 77 -9.17 9.58 0.05
C SER A 77 -10.68 9.75 0.27
N GLY A 78 -11.39 8.65 0.54
CA GLY A 78 -12.83 8.69 0.80
C GLY A 78 -13.21 8.71 2.29
N SER A 79 -12.24 8.62 3.20
CA SER A 79 -12.51 8.55 4.65
C SER A 79 -13.31 9.77 5.12
N MET A 80 -12.78 10.97 4.87
CA MET A 80 -13.45 12.24 5.16
C MET A 80 -14.21 12.82 3.98
N ALA A 81 -13.57 12.87 2.80
CA ALA A 81 -14.08 13.60 1.65
C ALA A 81 -15.49 13.15 1.20
N GLU A 82 -15.80 11.85 1.26
CA GLU A 82 -17.12 11.35 0.86
C GLU A 82 -18.23 11.76 1.83
N GLU A 83 -17.93 11.94 3.13
CA GLU A 83 -18.94 12.43 4.07
C GLU A 83 -19.31 13.88 3.76
N TYR A 84 -18.33 14.69 3.32
CA TYR A 84 -18.59 16.06 2.88
C TYR A 84 -19.41 16.09 1.59
N GLU A 85 -19.10 15.21 0.64
CA GLU A 85 -19.87 15.07 -0.62
C GLU A 85 -21.32 14.63 -0.37
N GLN A 86 -21.55 13.80 0.64
CA GLN A 86 -22.87 13.27 1.00
C GLN A 86 -23.65 14.19 1.96
N GLY A 87 -23.01 15.25 2.50
CA GLY A 87 -23.61 16.14 3.49
C GLY A 87 -23.84 15.49 4.87
N THR A 88 -23.24 14.32 5.12
CA THR A 88 -23.44 13.55 6.35
C THR A 88 -22.52 14.01 7.49
N VAL A 89 -21.50 14.83 7.21
CA VAL A 89 -20.60 15.40 8.24
C VAL A 89 -21.36 16.20 9.29
N ASP A 90 -22.34 17.01 8.86
CA ASP A 90 -23.09 17.89 9.77
C ASP A 90 -23.85 17.09 10.84
N TYR A 91 -24.31 15.88 10.48
CA TYR A 91 -24.93 14.96 11.42
C TYR A 91 -23.94 14.48 12.48
N PHE A 92 -22.70 14.15 12.11
CA PHE A 92 -21.68 13.73 13.07
C PHE A 92 -21.23 14.87 14.00
N ILE A 93 -21.12 16.09 13.46
CA ILE A 93 -20.72 17.28 14.24
C ILE A 93 -21.84 17.71 15.21
N SER A 94 -23.11 17.41 14.91
CA SER A 94 -24.24 17.70 15.81
C SER A 94 -24.26 16.83 17.08
N LYS A 95 -23.58 15.68 17.06
CA LYS A 95 -23.46 14.81 18.24
C LYS A 95 -22.40 15.35 19.21
N PRO A 96 -22.49 15.04 20.51
CA PRO A 96 -21.50 15.45 21.51
C PRO A 96 -20.19 14.64 21.37
N ILE A 97 -19.56 14.70 20.20
CA ILE A 97 -18.31 14.03 19.84
C ILE A 97 -17.30 15.12 19.51
N SER A 98 -16.09 15.04 20.06
CA SER A 98 -15.04 16.00 19.74
C SER A 98 -14.54 15.80 18.30
N ARG A 99 -14.23 16.91 17.61
CA ARG A 99 -13.71 16.88 16.22
C ARG A 99 -12.41 16.08 16.11
N TYR A 100 -11.53 16.21 17.09
CA TYR A 100 -10.30 15.44 17.18
C TYR A 100 -10.56 13.94 17.23
N ARG A 101 -11.49 13.50 18.09
CA ARG A 101 -11.85 12.08 18.21
C ARG A 101 -12.41 11.54 16.90
N PHE A 102 -13.27 12.30 16.22
CA PHE A 102 -13.82 11.91 14.92
C PHE A 102 -12.74 11.71 13.86
N ILE A 103 -11.82 12.68 13.72
CA ILE A 103 -10.72 12.61 12.76
C ILE A 103 -9.77 11.45 13.06
N THR A 104 -9.36 11.30 14.33
CA THR A 104 -8.44 10.23 14.73
C THR A 104 -9.06 8.85 14.57
N GLU A 105 -10.31 8.63 14.99
CA GLU A 105 -10.96 7.32 14.83
C GLU A 105 -11.18 6.95 13.35
N LYS A 106 -11.43 7.93 12.47
CA LYS A 106 -11.53 7.73 11.02
C LYS A 106 -10.18 7.36 10.39
N PHE A 107 -9.13 8.10 10.74
CA PHE A 107 -7.77 7.79 10.31
C PHE A 107 -7.34 6.39 10.76
N LEU A 108 -7.56 6.05 12.04
CA LEU A 108 -7.28 4.72 12.59
C LEU A 108 -8.10 3.64 11.88
N GLY A 109 -9.37 3.89 11.54
CA GLY A 109 -10.19 2.95 10.78
C GLY A 109 -9.61 2.64 9.39
N SER A 110 -9.11 3.67 8.71
CA SER A 110 -8.43 3.52 7.41
C SER A 110 -7.12 2.75 7.54
N LEU A 111 -6.31 3.05 8.56
CA LEU A 111 -5.06 2.35 8.85
C LEU A 111 -5.31 0.86 9.16
N ILE A 112 -6.21 0.56 10.09
CA ILE A 112 -6.51 -0.81 10.52
C ILE A 112 -7.04 -1.63 9.35
N LEU A 113 -7.90 -1.06 8.50
CA LEU A 113 -8.38 -1.74 7.31
C LEU A 113 -7.25 -2.08 6.34
N LEU A 114 -6.37 -1.12 6.06
CA LEU A 114 -5.22 -1.33 5.18
C LEU A 114 -4.31 -2.43 5.73
N THR A 115 -3.97 -2.37 7.02
CA THR A 115 -3.18 -3.39 7.71
C THR A 115 -3.83 -4.76 7.61
N LEU A 116 -5.15 -4.86 7.83
CA LEU A 116 -5.88 -6.12 7.73
C LEU A 116 -5.80 -6.71 6.31
N ILE A 117 -6.01 -5.89 5.28
CA ILE A 117 -5.92 -6.32 3.88
C ILE A 117 -4.50 -6.82 3.58
N TYR A 118 -3.47 -6.09 4.01
CA TYR A 118 -2.08 -6.46 3.76
C TYR A 118 -1.66 -7.73 4.50
N VAL A 119 -2.07 -7.91 5.76
CA VAL A 119 -1.82 -9.16 6.50
C VAL A 119 -2.49 -10.34 5.79
N LEU A 120 -3.70 -10.19 5.27
CA LEU A 120 -4.36 -11.23 4.49
C LEU A 120 -3.61 -11.57 3.20
N MET A 121 -3.06 -10.56 2.51
CA MET A 121 -2.19 -10.77 1.34
C MET A 121 -0.95 -11.59 1.71
N ILE A 122 -0.24 -11.23 2.80
CA ILE A 122 0.91 -11.99 3.29
C ILE A 122 0.56 -13.44 3.63
N VAL A 123 -0.60 -13.68 4.26
CA VAL A 123 -1.06 -15.04 4.55
C VAL A 123 -1.21 -15.82 3.24
N VAL A 124 -1.80 -15.21 2.20
CA VAL A 124 -1.90 -15.83 0.87
C VAL A 124 -0.51 -16.08 0.26
N ALA A 125 0.42 -15.14 0.33
CA ALA A 125 1.79 -15.31 -0.15
C ALA A 125 2.53 -16.47 0.53
N VAL A 126 2.46 -16.54 1.87
CA VAL A 126 3.13 -17.59 2.65
C VAL A 126 2.51 -18.96 2.34
N VAL A 127 1.18 -19.05 2.29
CA VAL A 127 0.47 -20.29 1.95
C VAL A 127 0.83 -20.74 0.54
N MET A 128 0.79 -19.85 -0.44
CA MET A 128 1.13 -20.19 -1.83
C MET A 128 2.59 -20.59 -1.98
N SER A 129 3.51 -19.88 -1.32
CA SER A 129 4.93 -20.22 -1.33
C SER A 129 5.16 -21.61 -0.75
N PHE A 130 4.49 -21.93 0.36
CA PHE A 130 4.59 -23.25 0.99
C PHE A 130 4.02 -24.37 0.13
N VAL A 131 2.81 -24.19 -0.40
CA VAL A 131 2.09 -25.23 -1.16
C VAL A 131 2.80 -25.53 -2.49
N LEU A 132 3.28 -24.51 -3.20
CA LEU A 132 3.84 -24.67 -4.55
C LEU A 132 5.34 -24.97 -4.54
N PHE A 133 6.09 -24.46 -3.56
CA PHE A 133 7.56 -24.50 -3.56
C PHE A 133 8.17 -25.16 -2.32
N GLY A 134 7.35 -25.57 -1.34
CA GLY A 134 7.79 -26.29 -0.15
C GLY A 134 8.25 -25.37 0.99
N TYR A 135 9.10 -25.89 1.87
CA TYR A 135 9.46 -25.22 3.12
C TYR A 135 10.12 -23.85 2.91
N GLN A 136 9.60 -22.84 3.62
CA GLN A 136 10.05 -21.45 3.57
C GLN A 136 10.99 -21.13 4.73
N LYS A 137 12.09 -20.41 4.45
CA LYS A 137 13.07 -19.95 5.45
C LYS A 137 12.83 -18.50 5.84
N TYR A 138 13.34 -18.10 7.00
CA TYR A 138 13.32 -16.71 7.49
C TYR A 138 11.93 -16.10 7.72
N LEU A 139 10.89 -16.92 7.93
CA LEU A 139 9.55 -16.42 8.28
C LEU A 139 9.50 -15.62 9.59
N PHE A 140 10.52 -15.72 10.44
CA PHE A 140 10.64 -14.90 11.64
C PHE A 140 10.79 -13.39 11.34
N LEU A 141 11.19 -13.03 10.10
CA LEU A 141 11.28 -11.64 9.65
C LEU A 141 9.92 -11.03 9.26
N LEU A 142 8.85 -11.84 9.22
CA LEU A 142 7.52 -11.36 8.83
C LEU A 142 7.04 -10.13 9.62
N PRO A 143 7.16 -10.05 10.95
CA PRO A 143 6.72 -8.88 11.70
C PRO A 143 7.47 -7.60 11.30
N GLU A 144 8.76 -7.72 11.01
CA GLU A 144 9.60 -6.60 10.58
C GLU A 144 9.20 -6.11 9.18
N VAL A 145 9.00 -7.04 8.24
CA VAL A 145 8.51 -6.72 6.90
C VAL A 145 7.12 -6.09 6.95
N ILE A 146 6.22 -6.63 7.78
CA ILE A 146 4.89 -6.05 7.97
C ILE A 146 4.99 -4.61 8.48
N GLY A 147 5.82 -4.39 9.50
CA GLY A 147 6.05 -3.08 10.08
C GLY A 147 6.61 -2.07 9.08
N SER A 148 7.61 -2.47 8.29
CA SER A 148 8.26 -1.59 7.32
C SER A 148 7.32 -1.20 6.18
N VAL A 149 6.55 -2.14 5.63
CA VAL A 149 5.59 -1.85 4.56
C VAL A 149 4.44 -0.98 5.06
N ILE A 150 3.90 -1.26 6.24
CA ILE A 150 2.86 -0.40 6.83
C ILE A 150 3.41 1.01 7.04
N PHE A 151 4.61 1.13 7.59
CA PHE A 151 5.25 2.43 7.82
C PHE A 151 5.45 3.21 6.52
N SER A 152 5.92 2.53 5.47
CA SER A 152 6.06 3.10 4.12
C SER A 152 4.73 3.65 3.59
N THR A 153 3.65 2.87 3.71
CA THR A 153 2.34 3.23 3.15
C THR A 153 1.68 4.41 3.86
N LEU A 154 2.14 4.75 5.07
CA LEU A 154 1.66 5.93 5.81
C LEU A 154 1.86 7.22 5.02
N VAL A 155 2.91 7.32 4.20
CA VAL A 155 3.20 8.54 3.41
C VAL A 155 2.00 8.88 2.53
N PHE A 156 1.56 7.91 1.72
CA PHE A 156 0.46 8.09 0.78
C PHE A 156 -0.92 8.01 1.45
N LEU A 157 -1.06 7.26 2.54
CA LEU A 157 -2.27 7.25 3.35
C LEU A 157 -2.54 8.66 3.93
N ASN A 158 -1.53 9.30 4.53
CA ASN A 158 -1.64 10.65 5.08
C ASN A 158 -1.87 11.69 3.99
N MET A 159 -1.15 11.60 2.87
CA MET A 159 -1.33 12.53 1.74
C MET A 159 -2.77 12.51 1.22
N ALA A 160 -3.33 11.32 0.97
CA ALA A 160 -4.72 11.18 0.54
C ALA A 160 -5.72 11.63 1.60
N PHE A 161 -5.43 11.40 2.89
CA PHE A 161 -6.28 11.86 3.99
C PHE A 161 -6.37 13.38 4.01
N VAL A 162 -5.22 14.05 4.01
CA VAL A 162 -5.11 15.51 4.10
C VAL A 162 -5.69 16.19 2.86
N ILE A 163 -5.36 15.70 1.66
CA ILE A 163 -5.92 16.24 0.42
C ILE A 163 -7.45 16.02 0.39
N GLY A 164 -7.93 14.89 0.91
CA GLY A 164 -9.36 14.60 1.05
C GLY A 164 -10.07 15.59 1.98
N GLU A 165 -9.46 15.93 3.10
CA GLU A 165 -9.98 16.91 4.06
C GLU A 165 -10.00 18.33 3.47
N VAL A 166 -8.92 18.74 2.80
CA VAL A 166 -8.79 20.08 2.23
C VAL A 166 -9.73 20.29 1.04
N LEU A 167 -9.77 19.34 0.10
CA LEU A 167 -10.56 19.49 -1.12
C LEU A 167 -12.03 19.12 -0.92
N ARG A 168 -12.36 18.36 0.15
CA ARG A 168 -13.70 17.83 0.41
C ARG A 168 -14.30 17.08 -0.78
N ARG A 169 -13.44 16.52 -1.64
CA ARG A 169 -13.80 15.77 -2.83
C ARG A 169 -12.96 14.51 -2.95
N SER A 170 -13.62 13.36 -2.87
CA SER A 170 -13.00 12.04 -2.78
C SER A 170 -12.27 11.66 -4.06
N ASN A 171 -12.88 11.95 -5.20
CA ASN A 171 -12.31 11.71 -6.53
C ASN A 171 -11.06 12.55 -6.79
N LEU A 172 -11.08 13.83 -6.41
CA LEU A 172 -9.91 14.71 -6.60
C LEU A 172 -8.76 14.30 -5.68
N SER A 173 -9.04 13.96 -4.43
CA SER A 173 -8.02 13.46 -3.50
C SER A 173 -7.35 12.18 -4.02
N PHE A 174 -8.15 11.22 -4.49
CA PHE A 174 -7.63 9.99 -5.09
C PHE A 174 -6.72 10.29 -6.29
N THR A 175 -7.19 11.12 -7.23
CA THR A 175 -6.45 11.41 -8.46
C THR A 175 -5.15 12.17 -8.19
N ILE A 176 -5.17 13.18 -7.32
CA ILE A 176 -3.97 13.98 -7.01
C ILE A 176 -2.94 13.11 -6.29
N SER A 177 -3.35 12.38 -5.26
CA SER A 177 -2.44 11.50 -4.50
C SER A 177 -1.88 10.38 -5.38
N GLY A 178 -2.72 9.80 -6.25
CA GLY A 178 -2.28 8.79 -7.22
C GLY A 178 -1.34 9.34 -8.28
N PHE A 179 -1.57 10.57 -8.76
CA PHE A 179 -0.66 11.25 -9.68
C PHE A 179 0.69 11.53 -9.03
N VAL A 180 0.70 12.03 -7.78
CA VAL A 180 1.94 12.25 -7.02
C VAL A 180 2.70 10.94 -6.85
N LEU A 181 2.03 9.83 -6.51
CA LEU A 181 2.67 8.51 -6.43
C LEU A 181 3.34 8.13 -7.75
N ILE A 182 2.60 8.11 -8.86
CA ILE A 182 3.13 7.70 -10.17
C ILE A 182 4.26 8.63 -10.62
N ALA A 183 4.05 9.96 -10.54
CA ALA A 183 5.05 10.94 -10.94
C ALA A 183 6.33 10.79 -10.11
N SER A 184 6.19 10.62 -8.80
CA SER A 184 7.32 10.42 -7.89
C SER A 184 8.10 9.14 -8.23
N ILE A 185 7.43 8.03 -8.54
CA ILE A 185 8.10 6.77 -8.96
C ILE A 185 8.90 7.01 -10.23
N ILE A 186 8.28 7.60 -11.26
CA ILE A 186 8.91 7.81 -12.57
C ILE A 186 10.11 8.76 -12.44
N ILE A 187 9.92 9.91 -11.77
CA ILE A 187 10.96 10.92 -11.61
C ILE A 187 12.13 10.36 -10.81
N THR A 188 11.88 9.61 -9.74
CA THR A 188 12.92 8.95 -8.94
C THR A 188 13.82 8.06 -9.80
N ASN A 189 13.20 7.17 -10.60
CA ASN A 189 13.94 6.24 -11.46
C ASN A 189 14.73 6.96 -12.55
N VAL A 190 14.16 8.01 -13.15
CA VAL A 190 14.85 8.81 -14.17
C VAL A 190 16.05 9.56 -13.58
N LEU A 191 15.88 10.19 -12.41
CA LEU A 191 16.97 10.91 -11.74
C LEU A 191 18.11 9.96 -11.32
N PHE A 192 17.77 8.79 -10.79
CA PHE A 192 18.75 7.77 -10.44
C PHE A 192 19.53 7.30 -11.67
N PHE A 193 18.84 7.02 -12.78
CA PHE A 193 19.47 6.65 -14.04
C PHE A 193 20.42 7.77 -14.53
N VAL A 194 19.96 9.02 -14.57
CA VAL A 194 20.79 10.16 -15.01
C VAL A 194 22.02 10.35 -14.11
N SER A 195 21.89 10.15 -12.79
CA SER A 195 23.02 10.18 -11.84
C SER A 195 24.12 9.20 -12.25
N GLN A 196 23.76 7.95 -12.57
CA GLN A 196 24.72 6.92 -12.97
C GLN A 196 25.43 7.25 -14.29
N PHE A 197 24.75 7.87 -15.26
CA PHE A 197 25.38 8.27 -16.53
C PHE A 197 26.27 9.50 -16.37
N THR A 198 25.79 10.51 -15.66
CA THR A 198 26.48 11.81 -15.54
C THR A 198 27.52 11.85 -14.43
N HIS A 199 27.56 10.84 -13.56
CA HIS A 199 28.39 10.77 -12.35
C HIS A 199 28.18 11.99 -11.43
N ASN A 200 27.02 12.63 -11.52
CA ASN A 200 26.69 13.81 -10.73
C ASN A 200 25.73 13.44 -9.58
N PRO A 201 26.18 13.49 -8.32
CA PRO A 201 25.38 13.07 -7.17
C PRO A 201 24.21 14.00 -6.86
N ALA A 202 24.14 15.19 -7.49
CA ALA A 202 23.03 16.11 -7.29
C ALA A 202 21.67 15.51 -7.69
N TYR A 203 21.63 14.68 -8.74
CA TYR A 203 20.38 14.06 -9.20
C TYR A 203 19.85 13.04 -8.21
N GLU A 204 20.73 12.24 -7.60
CA GLU A 204 20.39 11.30 -6.54
C GLU A 204 19.94 12.03 -5.27
N ASN A 205 20.59 13.13 -4.90
CA ASN A 205 20.15 13.94 -3.76
C ASN A 205 18.74 14.51 -3.96
N ILE A 206 18.37 14.90 -5.18
CA ILE A 206 17.02 15.38 -5.48
C ILE A 206 16.00 14.24 -5.38
N SER A 207 16.34 13.02 -5.81
CA SER A 207 15.42 11.89 -5.73
C SER A 207 15.09 11.49 -4.29
N ILE A 208 16.00 11.69 -3.34
CA ILE A 208 15.77 11.41 -1.91
C ILE A 208 14.62 12.25 -1.33
N TYR A 209 14.39 13.47 -1.84
CA TYR A 209 13.31 14.33 -1.37
C TYR A 209 11.93 13.94 -1.92
N LEU A 210 11.85 13.01 -2.87
CA LEU A 210 10.59 12.59 -3.45
C LEU A 210 9.82 11.67 -2.48
N PRO A 211 8.48 11.78 -2.37
CA PRO A 211 7.68 10.99 -1.44
C PRO A 211 7.85 9.48 -1.59
N THR A 212 8.20 9.01 -2.79
CA THR A 212 8.43 7.59 -3.06
C THR A 212 9.73 7.09 -2.48
N TRP A 213 10.78 7.90 -2.35
CA TRP A 213 12.07 7.41 -1.86
C TRP A 213 11.92 6.80 -0.46
N GLY A 214 11.36 7.55 0.49
CA GLY A 214 11.08 7.05 1.84
C GLY A 214 9.99 5.99 1.93
N ALA A 215 9.23 5.76 0.85
CA ALA A 215 8.14 4.78 0.80
C ALA A 215 8.54 3.46 0.10
N THR A 216 9.42 3.48 -0.89
CA THR A 216 9.77 2.28 -1.68
C THR A 216 11.21 1.82 -1.47
N GLU A 217 12.12 2.74 -1.13
CA GLU A 217 13.50 2.38 -0.83
C GLU A 217 13.57 1.95 0.63
N LEU A 218 13.69 0.64 0.86
CA LEU A 218 14.00 0.13 2.19
C LEU A 218 15.39 0.66 2.60
N PRO A 219 15.57 1.16 3.84
CA PRO A 219 16.90 1.52 4.30
C PRO A 219 17.73 0.24 4.35
N PHE A 220 18.66 0.10 3.41
CA PHE A 220 19.74 -0.87 3.52
C PHE A 220 20.57 -0.45 4.74
N ILE A 221 20.38 -1.15 5.86
CA ILE A 221 21.35 -1.19 6.95
C ILE A 221 22.46 -2.17 6.55
#